data_AF-A0A7V3C7Q3-F1
#
_entry.id   AF-A0A7V3C7Q3-F1
#
_cell.length_a   1.000
_cell.length_b   1.000
_cell.length_c   1.000
_cell.angle_alpha   90.00
_cell.angle_beta   90.00
_cell.angle_gamma   90.00
#
_symmetry.space_group_name_H-M   'P 1'
#
loop_
_entity.id
_entity.type
_entity.pdbx_description
1 polymer ?
#
loop_
_entity_poly.entity_id
_entity_poly.type
_entity_poly.pdbx_seq_one_letter_code
_entity_poly.pdbx_strand_id
1 'polypeptide(L)' 'MGWHSYPRRRYLRRPPKRTPCGYCFQNWATGYDHLMPLVAGGTNQEENLYPCCRRCNSLASCLIFKTIRS' A
#
# COMPACT_ATOMS: atom_id res chain seq x y z
N MET A 1 -8.91 -11.02 -32.79
CA MET A 1 -7.50 -11.30 -32.46
C MET A 1 -6.91 -10.07 -31.79
N GLY A 2 -6.50 -10.17 -30.53
CA GLY A 2 -5.96 -9.03 -29.78
C GLY A 2 -5.85 -9.34 -28.29
N TRP A 3 -5.05 -10.34 -27.93
CA TRP A 3 -4.71 -10.60 -26.53
C TRP A 3 -3.69 -9.53 -26.10
N HIS A 4 -4.18 -8.37 -25.66
CA HIS A 4 -3.34 -7.43 -24.93
C HIS A 4 -2.96 -8.10 -23.61
N SER A 5 -1.79 -8.74 -23.62
CA SER A 5 -1.14 -9.22 -22.42
C SER A 5 -0.70 -7.99 -21.63
N TYR A 6 -1.60 -7.47 -20.79
CA TYR A 6 -1.19 -6.51 -19.76
C TYR A 6 -0.05 -7.18 -18.99
N PRO A 7 1.17 -6.61 -18.97
CA PRO A 7 2.26 -7.20 -18.22
C PRO A 7 1.76 -7.35 -16.79
N ARG A 8 1.81 -8.56 -16.23
CA ARG A 8 1.50 -8.79 -14.82
C ARG A 8 2.39 -7.83 -14.03
N ARG A 9 1.82 -6.73 -13.53
CA ARG A 9 2.57 -5.70 -12.81
C ARG A 9 3.26 -6.42 -11.66
N ARG A 10 4.58 -6.50 -11.75
CA ARG A 10 5.39 -7.08 -10.70
C ARG A 10 5.25 -6.14 -9.52
N TYR A 11 4.40 -6.50 -8.55
CA TYR A 11 4.18 -5.70 -7.35
C TYR A 11 5.53 -5.29 -6.80
N LEU A 12 5.83 -3.99 -6.85
CA LEU A 12 7.07 -3.47 -6.31
C LEU A 12 7.05 -3.81 -4.82
N ARG A 13 7.91 -4.74 -4.40
CA ARG A 13 8.02 -5.10 -2.98
C ARG A 13 8.41 -3.91 -2.11
N ARG A 14 8.93 -2.84 -2.73
CA ARG A 14 9.37 -1.62 -2.06
C ARG A 14 9.02 -0.38 -2.90
N PRO A 15 8.63 0.72 -2.24
CA PRO A 15 8.50 2.02 -2.90
C PRO A 15 9.80 2.43 -3.59
N PRO A 16 9.73 3.25 -4.66
CA PRO A 16 10.91 3.89 -5.23
C PRO A 16 11.77 4.56 -4.15
N LYS A 17 13.09 4.64 -4.40
CA LYS A 17 13.99 5.32 -3.47
C LYS A 17 13.53 6.77 -3.30
N ARG A 18 13.62 7.28 -2.06
CA ARG A 18 13.20 8.63 -1.68
C ARG A 18 11.69 8.91 -1.87
N THR A 19 10.84 7.88 -1.92
CA THR A 19 9.40 8.09 -1.74
C THR A 19 9.12 8.49 -0.29
N PRO A 20 8.48 9.64 -0.03
CA PRO A 20 8.09 10.02 1.33
C PRO A 20 7.00 9.09 1.86
N CYS A 21 6.96 8.88 3.17
CA CYS A 21 5.83 8.21 3.82
C CYS A 21 4.57 9.04 3.66
N GLY A 22 3.49 8.44 3.13
CA GLY A 22 2.23 9.14 2.90
C GLY A 22 1.42 9.47 4.16
N TYR A 23 1.84 8.99 5.33
CA TYR A 23 1.19 9.31 6.60
C TYR A 23 1.88 10.45 7.34
N CYS A 24 3.17 10.28 7.66
CA CYS A 24 3.89 11.25 8.48
C CYS A 24 4.63 12.32 7.67
N PHE A 25 4.92 12.08 6.39
CA PHE A 25 5.76 12.92 5.54
C PHE A 25 7.16 13.29 6.09
N GLN A 26 7.55 12.72 7.24
CA GLN A 26 8.82 12.99 7.94
C GLN A 26 9.89 11.93 7.64
N ASN A 27 9.49 10.75 7.19
CA ASN A 27 10.38 9.61 6.95
C ASN A 27 10.22 9.09 5.52
N TRP A 28 11.23 8.37 5.04
CA TRP A 28 11.14 7.63 3.79
C TRP A 28 10.26 6.39 3.94
N ALA A 29 9.50 6.08 2.89
CA ALA A 29 8.73 4.87 2.81
C ALA A 29 9.66 3.66 2.68
N THR A 30 9.44 2.66 3.52
CA THR A 30 10.22 1.42 3.56
C THR A 30 9.42 0.22 3.03
N GLY A 31 8.11 0.39 2.86
CA GLY A 31 7.18 -0.62 2.39
C GLY A 31 5.86 0.03 1.98
N TYR A 32 4.86 -0.84 1.78
CA TYR A 32 3.49 -0.45 1.51
C TYR A 32 2.61 -0.97 2.64
N ASP A 33 1.71 -0.12 3.12
CA ASP A 33 0.62 -0.43 4.03
C ASP A 33 -0.63 -0.76 3.22
N HIS A 34 -1.48 -1.63 3.76
CA HIS A 34 -2.77 -1.95 3.14
C HIS A 34 -3.83 -0.98 3.64
N LEU A 35 -4.44 -0.19 2.75
CA LEU A 35 -5.51 0.75 3.11
C LEU A 35 -6.70 0.03 3.74
N MET A 36 -7.10 -1.10 3.14
CA MET A 36 -7.95 -2.12 3.75
C MET A 36 -7.07 -3.31 4.15
N PRO A 37 -6.98 -3.67 5.43
CA PRO A 37 -6.24 -4.85 5.88
C PRO A 37 -6.75 -6.13 5.22
N LEU A 38 -5.85 -7.10 5.00
CA LEU A 38 -6.21 -8.41 4.42
C LEU A 38 -7.31 -9.13 5.20
N VAL A 39 -7.28 -9.04 6.53
CA VAL A 39 -8.30 -9.63 7.43
C VAL A 39 -9.69 -9.02 7.24
N ALA A 40 -9.77 -7.83 6.65
CA ALA A 40 -11.01 -7.11 6.37
C ALA A 40 -11.44 -7.24 4.89
N GLY A 41 -10.80 -8.12 4.11
CA GLY A 41 -11.09 -8.32 2.68
C GLY A 41 -10.25 -7.46 1.73
N GLY A 42 -9.24 -6.76 2.24
CA GLY A 42 -8.29 -6.04 1.41
C GLY A 42 -7.46 -6.96 0.50
N THR A 43 -6.85 -6.37 -0.53
CA THR A 43 -6.06 -7.11 -1.52
C THR A 43 -4.64 -6.56 -1.63
N ASN A 44 -3.74 -7.29 -2.29
CA ASN A 44 -2.39 -6.80 -2.61
C ASN A 44 -2.36 -5.93 -3.88
N GLN A 45 -3.52 -5.46 -4.35
CA GLN A 45 -3.60 -4.62 -5.54
C GLN A 45 -3.05 -3.21 -5.27
N GLU A 46 -2.48 -2.59 -6.29
CA GLU A 46 -1.79 -1.29 -6.17
C GLU A 46 -2.69 -0.20 -5.59
N GLU A 47 -3.98 -0.26 -5.90
CA GLU A 47 -5.00 0.69 -5.42
C GLU A 47 -5.25 0.56 -3.91
N ASN A 48 -4.90 -0.60 -3.31
CA ASN A 48 -5.00 -0.85 -1.87
C ASN A 48 -3.66 -0.68 -1.14
N LEU A 49 -2.58 -0.31 -1.83
CA LEU A 49 -1.23 -0.20 -1.25
C LEU A 49 -0.80 1.26 -1.14
N TYR A 50 -0.42 1.68 0.07
CA TYR A 50 -0.02 3.06 0.35
C TYR A 50 1.40 3.12 0.93
N PRO A 51 2.32 3.95 0.36
CA PRO A 51 3.71 3.95 0.78
C PRO A 51 3.88 4.49 2.22
N CYS A 52 4.50 3.67 3.08
CA CYS A 52 4.60 3.96 4.51
C CYS A 52 6.02 3.70 5.06
N CYS A 53 6.41 4.45 6.10
CA CYS A 53 7.60 4.11 6.87
C CYS A 53 7.28 2.99 7.87
N ARG A 54 8.30 2.26 8.33
CA ARG A 54 8.16 1.15 9.29
C ARG A 54 7.38 1.55 10.57
N ARG A 55 7.58 2.76 11.08
CA ARG A 55 6.88 3.27 12.28
C ARG A 55 5.38 3.41 12.03
N CYS A 56 4.99 4.09 10.95
CA CYS A 56 3.57 4.25 10.61
C CYS A 56 2.91 2.91 10.25
N ASN A 57 3.62 2.05 9.52
CA ASN A 57 3.14 0.71 9.19
C ASN A 57 2.78 -0.10 10.44
N SER A 58 3.63 -0.07 11.46
CA SER A 58 3.38 -0.79 12.71
C SER A 58 2.20 -0.23 13.52
N LEU A 59 1.83 1.04 13.32
CA LEU A 59 0.68 1.65 13.97
C LEU A 59 -0.62 1.35 13.20
N ALA A 60 -0.54 1.22 11.88
CA ALA A 60 -1.68 1.15 10.98
C ALA A 60 -2.03 -0.26 10.46
N SER A 61 -1.14 -1.26 10.61
CA SER A 61 -1.26 -2.56 9.93
C SER A 61 -2.58 -3.34 10.14
N CYS A 62 -3.33 -3.03 11.20
CA CYS A 62 -4.63 -3.65 11.50
C CYS A 62 -5.76 -2.62 11.65
N LEU A 63 -5.51 -1.35 11.30
CA LEU A 63 -6.49 -0.27 11.41
C LEU A 63 -7.22 -0.13 10.08
N ILE A 64 -8.56 -0.16 10.14
CA ILE A 64 -9.41 0.23 9.02
C ILE A 64 -9.64 1.74 9.17
N PHE A 65 -9.27 2.54 8.16
CA PHE A 65 -9.66 3.95 8.16
C PHE A 65 -11.19 4.05 8.20
N LYS A 66 -11.72 4.84 9.14
CA LYS A 66 -13.19 4.97 9.34
C LYS A 66 -13.93 5.36 8.06
N THR A 67 -13.27 6.08 7.15
CA THR A 67 -13.80 6.52 5.86
C THR A 67 -13.93 5.41 4.81
N ILE A 68 -13.32 4.24 5.02
CA ILE A 68 -13.40 3.08 4.11
C ILE A 68 -14.61 2.20 4.44
N ARG A 69 -15.24 2.38 5.61
CA ARG A 69 -16.43 1.62 6.02
C ARG A 69 -17.68 2.36 5.55
N SER A 70 -18.12 2.07 4.32
CA SER A 70 -19.43 2.43 3.78
C SER A 70 -20.56 1.77 4.59
#